data_AF-A0AAE9UMI2-F1
#
_entry.id   AF-A0AAE9UMI2-F1
#
_cell.length_a   1.000
_cell.length_b   1.000
_cell.length_c   1.000
_cell.angle_alpha   90.00
_cell.angle_beta   90.00
_cell.angle_gamma   90.00
#
_symmetry.space_group_name_H-M   'P 1'
#
loop_
_entity.id
_entity.type
_entity.pdbx_description
1 polymer ?
#
loop_
_entity_poly.entity_id
_entity_poly.type
_entity_poly.pdbx_seq_one_letter_code
_entity_poly.pdbx_strand_id
1 'polypeptide(L)'
;MELSVNIRALRKNKECKVDLPISLEQLKSKLGFSETEDFEYIIVDSSCGFVKEYDSLETINEFYDLVSEVDADIVKAVHDVTGYDVKDFVNYDFNFEDCYILPDVTTRKELGQYWFNELGAEGVGKENMERYFDCEAYGRDIDFESGGGFTDYGYVEIRG
;
A
#
# COMPACT_ATOMS: atom_id res chain seq x y z
N MET A 1 6.89 7.12 -0.90
CA MET A 1 7.45 6.26 0.17
C MET A 1 8.94 5.96 -0.03
N GLU A 2 9.75 5.90 1.04
CA GLU A 2 11.14 5.40 0.97
C GLU A 2 11.17 3.87 1.02
N LEU A 3 11.81 3.21 0.04
CA LEU A 3 11.92 1.75 -0.03
C LEU A 3 13.38 1.29 0.01
N SER A 4 13.66 0.35 0.89
CA SER A 4 14.99 -0.27 1.03
C SER A 4 14.86 -1.76 1.27
N VAL A 5 15.79 -2.54 0.71
CA VAL A 5 15.83 -4.00 0.83
C VAL A 5 17.20 -4.47 1.30
N ASN A 6 17.23 -5.49 2.16
CA ASN A 6 18.44 -6.21 2.51
C ASN A 6 18.55 -7.46 1.65
N ILE A 7 19.63 -7.56 0.88
CA ILE A 7 19.83 -8.61 -0.11
C ILE A 7 21.04 -9.45 0.29
N ARG A 8 20.88 -10.78 0.25
CA ARG A 8 21.96 -11.75 0.43
C ARG A 8 22.35 -12.37 -0.91
N ALA A 9 23.61 -12.24 -1.30
CA ALA A 9 24.17 -13.03 -2.40
C ALA A 9 24.47 -14.46 -1.94
N LEU A 10 23.89 -15.45 -2.61
CA LEU A 10 23.97 -16.86 -2.19
C LEU A 10 25.39 -17.42 -2.28
N ARG A 11 26.15 -17.05 -3.32
CA ARG A 11 27.48 -17.62 -3.58
C ARG A 11 28.57 -17.16 -2.61
N LYS A 12 28.56 -15.88 -2.27
CA LYS A 12 29.56 -15.27 -1.37
C LYS A 12 29.04 -15.16 0.07
N ASN A 13 27.79 -15.56 0.32
CA ASN A 13 27.07 -15.39 1.58
C ASN A 13 27.25 -13.98 2.18
N LYS A 14 27.16 -12.97 1.31
CA LYS A 14 27.37 -11.56 1.66
C LYS A 14 26.04 -10.84 1.57
N GLU A 15 25.75 -10.06 2.60
CA GLU A 15 24.55 -9.23 2.67
C GLU A 15 24.88 -7.75 2.46
N CYS A 16 23.94 -7.03 1.85
CA CYS A 16 23.96 -5.58 1.84
C CYS A 16 22.54 -5.01 1.84
N LYS A 17 22.36 -3.95 2.62
CA LYS A 17 21.18 -3.08 2.52
C LYS A 17 21.36 -2.09 1.37
N VAL A 18 20.32 -1.94 0.56
CA VAL A 18 20.27 -1.00 -0.56
C VAL A 18 18.95 -0.23 -0.56
N ASP A 19 19.01 1.03 -0.94
CA ASP A 19 17.85 1.87 -1.20
C ASP A 19 17.47 1.75 -2.68
N LEU A 20 16.17 1.88 -2.99
CA LEU A 20 15.65 1.75 -4.34
C LEU A 20 15.40 3.13 -4.99
N PRO A 21 15.46 3.22 -6.33
CA PRO A 21 15.75 2.13 -7.26
C PRO A 21 17.25 1.84 -7.36
N ILE A 22 17.62 0.59 -7.64
CA ILE A 22 19.01 0.19 -7.85
C ILE A 22 19.15 -0.78 -9.03
N SER A 23 20.18 -0.60 -9.86
CA SER A 23 20.46 -1.52 -10.96
C SER A 23 21.18 -2.78 -10.46
N LEU A 24 21.04 -3.88 -11.21
CA LEU A 24 21.74 -5.12 -10.93
C LEU A 24 23.28 -4.94 -10.91
N GLU A 25 23.81 -4.07 -11.77
CA GLU A 25 25.25 -3.75 -11.82
C GLU A 25 25.73 -3.04 -10.56
N GLN A 26 24.96 -2.07 -10.06
CA GLN A 26 25.25 -1.36 -8.81
C GLN A 26 25.21 -2.32 -7.62
N LEU A 27 24.22 -3.21 -7.58
CA LEU A 27 24.10 -4.24 -6.54
C LEU A 27 25.27 -5.22 -6.57
N LYS A 28 25.63 -5.75 -7.75
CA LYS A 28 26.81 -6.62 -7.94
C LYS A 28 28.08 -5.94 -7.44
N SER A 29 28.30 -4.68 -7.83
CA SER A 29 29.47 -3.89 -7.41
C SER A 29 29.55 -3.73 -5.89
N LYS A 30 28.44 -3.38 -5.21
CA LYS A 30 28.37 -3.31 -3.74
C LYS A 30 28.72 -4.65 -3.07
N LEU A 31 28.29 -5.75 -3.67
CA LEU A 31 28.54 -7.10 -3.17
C LEU A 31 29.93 -7.63 -3.57
N GLY A 32 30.66 -6.94 -4.44
CA GLY A 32 32.01 -7.34 -4.89
C GLY A 32 31.97 -8.46 -5.92
N PHE A 33 30.97 -8.45 -6.80
CA PHE A 33 30.87 -9.32 -7.97
C PHE A 33 31.34 -8.59 -9.22
N SER A 34 31.98 -9.30 -10.14
CA SER A 34 32.23 -8.81 -11.50
C SER A 34 30.97 -8.87 -12.36
N GLU A 35 30.96 -8.18 -13.50
CA GLU A 35 29.84 -8.19 -14.44
C GLU A 35 29.52 -9.59 -14.97
N THR A 36 30.58 -10.38 -15.24
CA THR A 36 30.52 -11.73 -15.82
C THR A 36 30.30 -12.83 -14.79
N GLU A 37 30.46 -12.54 -13.50
CA GLU A 37 30.12 -13.49 -12.45
C GLU A 37 28.60 -13.68 -12.41
N ASP A 38 28.21 -14.95 -12.45
CA ASP A 38 26.82 -15.35 -12.27
C ASP A 38 26.39 -15.09 -10.81
N PHE A 39 25.21 -14.48 -10.68
CA PHE A 39 24.77 -13.72 -9.51
C PHE A 39 23.37 -14.15 -9.11
N GLU A 40 23.31 -14.87 -8.00
CA GLU A 40 22.06 -15.32 -7.38
C GLU A 40 21.92 -14.65 -6.01
N TYR A 41 20.74 -14.12 -5.74
CA TYR A 41 20.44 -13.41 -4.51
C TYR A 41 19.04 -13.74 -4.01
N ILE A 42 18.82 -13.46 -2.73
CA ILE A 42 17.52 -13.47 -2.08
C ILE A 42 17.33 -12.18 -1.28
N ILE A 43 16.08 -11.78 -1.10
CA ILE A 43 15.72 -10.68 -0.20
C ILE A 43 15.51 -11.25 1.19
N VAL A 44 16.31 -10.78 2.14
CA VAL A 44 16.27 -11.23 3.53
C VAL A 44 15.28 -10.41 4.34
N ASP A 45 15.23 -9.11 4.06
CA ASP A 45 14.40 -8.15 4.80
C ASP A 45 14.13 -6.92 3.92
N SER A 46 13.10 -6.16 4.27
CA SER A 46 12.64 -5.00 3.50
C SER A 46 11.98 -3.96 4.43
N SER A 47 12.10 -2.68 4.09
CA SER A 47 11.31 -1.64 4.77
C SER A 47 9.81 -1.74 4.46
N CYS A 48 9.44 -2.52 3.45
CA CYS A 48 8.08 -2.87 3.08
C CYS A 48 7.81 -4.36 3.37
N GLY A 49 6.90 -4.65 4.30
CA GLY A 49 6.66 -5.99 4.85
C GLY A 49 6.03 -7.00 3.90
N PHE A 50 5.61 -6.59 2.71
CA PHE A 50 5.02 -7.45 1.69
C PHE A 50 5.90 -7.64 0.46
N VAL A 51 7.18 -7.25 0.51
CA VAL A 51 8.21 -7.74 -0.41
C VAL A 51 8.54 -9.20 -0.04
N LYS A 52 8.57 -10.10 -1.03
CA LYS A 52 8.86 -11.52 -0.84
C LYS A 52 10.34 -11.85 -1.10
N GLU A 53 10.80 -12.96 -0.52
CA GLU A 53 12.20 -13.43 -0.60
C GLU A 53 12.73 -13.58 -2.04
N TYR A 54 11.85 -13.96 -2.97
CA TYR A 54 12.15 -14.24 -4.37
C TYR A 54 11.54 -13.22 -5.34
N ASP A 55 11.23 -12.01 -4.86
CA ASP A 55 10.87 -10.93 -5.78
C ASP A 55 12.11 -10.47 -6.55
N SER A 56 11.91 -10.18 -7.85
CA SER A 56 13.01 -9.72 -8.69
C SER A 56 13.28 -8.24 -8.42
N LEU A 57 14.54 -7.84 -8.54
CA LEU A 57 14.93 -6.43 -8.40
C LEU A 57 14.20 -5.52 -9.38
N GLU A 58 13.86 -6.03 -10.57
CA GLU A 58 13.07 -5.31 -11.57
C GLU A 58 11.66 -5.02 -11.05
N THR A 59 10.93 -6.05 -10.57
CA THR A 59 9.58 -5.86 -10.02
C THR A 59 9.58 -4.91 -8.83
N ILE A 60 10.58 -4.98 -7.94
CA ILE A 60 10.62 -4.09 -6.78
C ILE A 60 10.98 -2.66 -7.18
N ASN A 61 11.81 -2.47 -8.20
CA ASN A 61 12.07 -1.13 -8.77
C ASN A 61 10.82 -0.56 -9.44
N GLU A 62 10.06 -1.37 -10.20
CA GLU A 62 8.78 -0.94 -10.79
C GLU A 62 7.77 -0.57 -9.71
N PHE A 63 7.67 -1.37 -8.65
CA PHE A 63 6.85 -1.04 -7.49
C PHE A 63 7.30 0.26 -6.82
N TYR A 64 8.61 0.49 -6.68
CA TYR A 64 9.12 1.75 -6.17
C TYR A 64 8.61 2.94 -7.00
N ASP A 65 8.61 2.83 -8.33
CA ASP A 65 8.12 3.89 -9.20
C ASP A 65 6.62 4.18 -8.92
N LEU A 66 5.81 3.14 -8.73
CA LEU A 66 4.38 3.28 -8.39
C LEU A 66 4.14 3.97 -7.04
N VAL A 67 4.99 3.74 -6.03
CA VAL A 67 4.74 4.21 -4.64
C VAL A 67 5.66 5.33 -4.16
N SER A 68 6.60 5.78 -4.99
CA SER A 68 7.63 6.76 -4.62
C SER A 68 7.03 8.08 -4.12
N GLU A 69 5.93 8.53 -4.72
CA GLU A 69 5.21 9.76 -4.37
C GLU A 69 3.97 9.52 -3.48
N VAL A 70 3.66 8.25 -3.20
CA VAL A 70 2.51 7.85 -2.38
C VAL A 70 2.88 7.83 -0.90
N ASP A 71 1.92 8.19 -0.04
CA ASP A 71 2.05 8.03 1.41
C ASP A 71 2.19 6.54 1.75
N ALA A 72 3.20 6.21 2.56
CA ALA A 72 3.47 4.85 2.99
C ALA A 72 2.27 4.20 3.72
N ASP A 73 1.48 4.99 4.44
CA ASP A 73 0.33 4.49 5.19
C ASP A 73 -0.82 4.12 4.24
N ILE A 74 -1.01 4.83 3.12
CA ILE A 74 -1.96 4.44 2.07
C ILE A 74 -1.57 3.09 1.49
N VAL A 75 -0.30 2.91 1.10
CA VAL A 75 0.16 1.66 0.48
C VAL A 75 -0.05 0.48 1.43
N LYS A 76 0.26 0.64 2.72
CA LYS A 76 0.04 -0.41 3.73
C LYS A 76 -1.44 -0.68 3.96
N ALA A 77 -2.28 0.36 4.06
CA ALA A 77 -3.72 0.19 4.24
C ALA A 77 -4.36 -0.54 3.04
N VAL A 78 -3.95 -0.20 1.81
CA VAL A 78 -4.39 -0.91 0.60
C VAL A 78 -3.94 -2.38 0.64
N HIS A 79 -2.70 -2.66 1.04
CA HIS A 79 -2.21 -4.03 1.25
C HIS A 79 -3.09 -4.79 2.27
N ASP A 80 -3.42 -4.18 3.41
CA ASP A 80 -4.22 -4.82 4.45
C ASP A 80 -5.63 -5.19 3.98
N VAL A 81 -6.24 -4.37 3.12
CA VAL A 81 -7.59 -4.60 2.57
C VAL A 81 -7.58 -5.61 1.41
N THR A 82 -6.63 -5.48 0.48
CA THR A 82 -6.61 -6.27 -0.76
C THR A 82 -5.84 -7.58 -0.63
N GLY A 83 -4.87 -7.64 0.29
CA GLY A 83 -3.89 -8.72 0.39
C GLY A 83 -2.83 -8.70 -0.71
N TYR A 84 -2.82 -7.69 -1.59
CA TYR A 84 -1.90 -7.59 -2.71
C TYR A 84 -0.45 -7.44 -2.24
N ASP A 85 0.45 -8.21 -2.84
CA ASP A 85 1.88 -8.01 -2.64
C ASP A 85 2.52 -7.16 -3.74
N VAL A 86 3.83 -6.96 -3.66
CA VAL A 86 4.59 -6.15 -4.61
C VAL A 86 4.37 -6.60 -6.07
N LYS A 87 4.28 -7.91 -6.32
CA LYS A 87 4.02 -8.42 -7.67
C LYS A 87 2.61 -8.10 -8.11
N ASP A 88 1.62 -8.26 -7.23
CA ASP A 88 0.22 -7.95 -7.57
C ASP A 88 0.06 -6.48 -7.95
N PHE A 89 0.60 -5.55 -7.15
CA PHE A 89 0.53 -4.11 -7.46
C PHE A 89 1.14 -3.76 -8.81
N VAL A 90 2.30 -4.34 -9.13
CA VAL A 90 2.97 -4.12 -10.41
C VAL A 90 2.19 -4.76 -11.56
N ASN A 91 1.73 -6.00 -11.41
CA ASN A 91 1.01 -6.73 -12.45
C ASN A 91 -0.32 -6.08 -12.82
N TYR A 92 -1.00 -5.47 -11.84
CA TYR A 92 -2.27 -4.78 -12.05
C TYR A 92 -2.11 -3.31 -12.41
N ASP A 93 -0.89 -2.78 -12.47
CA ASP A 93 -0.62 -1.34 -12.66
C ASP A 93 -1.48 -0.50 -11.70
N PHE A 94 -1.43 -0.86 -10.41
CA PHE A 94 -2.38 -0.37 -9.43
C PHE A 94 -2.28 1.14 -9.24
N ASN A 95 -3.41 1.85 -9.38
CA ASN A 95 -3.46 3.29 -9.22
C ASN A 95 -3.66 3.70 -7.75
N PHE A 96 -2.60 4.19 -7.12
CA PHE A 96 -2.67 4.72 -5.75
C PHE A 96 -3.18 6.17 -5.66
N GLU A 97 -3.27 6.92 -6.77
CA GLU A 97 -3.71 8.33 -6.75
C GLU A 97 -5.17 8.47 -6.31
N ASP A 98 -5.98 7.44 -6.55
CA ASP A 98 -7.40 7.39 -6.20
C ASP A 98 -7.68 6.72 -4.84
N CYS A 99 -6.62 6.49 -4.05
CA CYS A 99 -6.70 5.91 -2.71
C CYS A 99 -6.60 6.97 -1.62
N TYR A 100 -7.48 6.91 -0.62
CA TYR A 100 -7.54 7.89 0.47
C TYR A 100 -7.78 7.21 1.81
N ILE A 101 -7.13 7.71 2.86
CA ILE A 101 -7.40 7.27 4.23
C ILE A 101 -8.29 8.30 4.93
N LEU A 102 -9.34 7.81 5.58
CA LEU A 102 -10.17 8.54 6.53
C LEU A 102 -9.70 8.16 7.96
N PRO A 103 -8.74 8.90 8.55
CA PRO A 103 -8.03 8.44 9.75
C PRO A 103 -8.91 8.35 10.99
N ASP A 104 -9.91 9.22 11.10
CA ASP A 104 -10.85 9.25 12.23
C ASP A 104 -12.07 8.32 12.04
N VAL A 105 -12.10 7.54 10.96
CA VAL A 105 -13.20 6.63 10.64
C VAL A 105 -12.77 5.20 10.94
N THR A 106 -13.27 4.66 12.05
CA THR A 106 -12.91 3.32 12.56
C THR A 106 -14.10 2.39 12.65
N THR A 107 -15.31 2.91 12.44
CA THR A 107 -16.55 2.15 12.45
C THR A 107 -17.44 2.48 11.26
N ARG A 108 -18.32 1.55 10.88
CA ARG A 108 -19.34 1.78 9.83
C ARG A 108 -20.25 2.95 10.16
N LYS A 109 -20.57 3.15 11.43
CA LYS A 109 -21.35 4.32 11.86
C LYS A 109 -20.63 5.63 11.57
N GLU A 110 -19.33 5.71 11.88
CA GLU A 110 -18.49 6.88 11.58
C GLU A 110 -18.36 7.08 10.06
N LEU A 111 -18.21 6.01 9.28
CA LEU A 111 -18.13 6.07 7.82
C LEU A 111 -19.42 6.64 7.21
N GLY A 112 -20.57 6.14 7.65
CA GLY A 112 -21.85 6.66 7.21
C GLY A 112 -22.09 8.10 7.67
N GLN A 113 -21.61 8.50 8.85
CA GLN A 113 -21.67 9.89 9.31
C GLN A 113 -20.78 10.82 8.49
N TYR A 114 -19.57 10.36 8.13
CA TYR A 114 -18.63 11.10 7.29
C TYR A 114 -19.29 11.43 5.94
N TRP A 115 -19.73 10.40 5.20
CA TRP A 115 -20.32 10.59 3.87
C TRP A 115 -21.67 11.31 3.90
N PHE A 116 -22.48 11.08 4.94
CA PHE A 116 -23.71 11.83 5.15
C PHE A 116 -23.45 13.34 5.31
N ASN A 117 -22.38 13.71 6.03
CA ASN A 117 -22.01 15.11 6.22
C ASN A 117 -21.42 15.73 4.95
N GLU A 118 -20.55 15.00 4.25
CA GLU A 118 -19.88 15.47 3.02
C GLU A 118 -20.86 15.71 1.86
N LEU A 119 -21.86 14.85 1.69
CA LEU A 119 -22.86 14.98 0.60
C LEU A 119 -23.88 16.10 0.85
N GLY A 120 -23.90 16.67 2.05
CA GLY A 120 -24.76 17.79 2.41
C GLY A 120 -26.22 17.41 2.64
N ALA A 121 -26.77 17.91 3.74
CA ALA A 121 -28.19 17.80 4.07
C ALA A 121 -28.93 19.05 3.55
N GLU A 122 -29.13 19.18 2.23
CA GLU A 122 -29.96 20.27 1.72
C GLU A 122 -31.42 20.10 2.18
N GLY A 123 -31.83 20.92 3.16
CA GLY A 123 -33.25 21.11 3.53
C GLY A 123 -33.74 20.41 4.79
N VAL A 124 -32.99 19.50 5.42
CA VAL A 124 -33.32 18.94 6.75
C VAL A 124 -32.16 19.19 7.69
N GLY A 125 -32.41 19.88 8.81
CA GLY A 125 -31.36 20.18 9.78
C GLY A 125 -30.62 18.92 10.22
N LYS A 126 -29.28 18.98 10.27
CA LYS A 126 -28.37 17.88 10.62
C LYS A 126 -28.81 17.13 11.89
N GLU A 127 -29.28 17.86 12.90
CA GLU A 127 -29.81 17.33 14.16
C GLU A 127 -31.04 16.42 14.02
N ASN A 128 -31.89 16.67 13.02
CA ASN A 128 -33.08 15.86 12.78
C ASN A 128 -32.72 14.65 11.93
N MET A 129 -31.84 14.79 10.94
CA MET A 129 -31.39 13.64 10.16
C MET A 129 -30.61 12.64 11.03
N GLU A 130 -29.69 13.08 11.90
CA GLU A 130 -28.96 12.18 12.81
C GLU A 130 -29.85 11.35 13.74
N ARG A 131 -31.08 11.81 14.03
CA ARG A 131 -32.05 11.08 14.86
C ARG A 131 -32.84 10.01 14.10
N TYR A 132 -32.97 10.13 12.78
CA TYR A 132 -33.82 9.26 11.97
C TYR A 132 -33.07 8.51 10.86
N PHE A 133 -31.86 8.93 10.53
CA PHE A 133 -31.01 8.31 9.54
C PHE A 133 -30.08 7.30 10.19
N ASP A 134 -30.11 6.07 9.68
CA ASP A 134 -29.24 4.99 10.16
C ASP A 134 -27.87 5.08 9.47
N CYS A 135 -26.98 5.89 10.04
CA CYS A 135 -25.61 6.03 9.56
C CYS A 135 -24.83 4.70 9.60
N GLU A 136 -25.15 3.79 10.51
CA GLU A 136 -24.47 2.49 10.58
C GLU A 136 -24.86 1.60 9.39
N ALA A 137 -26.15 1.54 9.07
CA ALA A 137 -26.62 0.85 7.87
C ALA A 137 -26.03 1.48 6.59
N TYR A 138 -26.03 2.81 6.50
CA TYR A 138 -25.47 3.50 5.33
C TYR A 138 -23.97 3.25 5.16
N GLY A 139 -23.19 3.38 6.23
CA GLY A 139 -21.76 3.11 6.17
C GLY A 139 -21.43 1.64 5.92
N ARG A 140 -22.28 0.70 6.34
CA ARG A 140 -22.15 -0.72 5.95
C ARG A 140 -22.32 -0.91 4.45
N ASP A 141 -23.27 -0.20 3.85
CA ASP A 141 -23.52 -0.31 2.41
C ASP A 141 -22.35 0.32 1.63
N ILE A 142 -21.81 1.45 2.08
CA ILE A 142 -20.57 2.05 1.53
C ILE A 142 -19.39 1.07 1.65
N ASP A 143 -19.20 0.48 2.83
CA ASP A 143 -18.13 -0.48 3.11
C ASP A 143 -18.18 -1.69 2.16
N PHE A 144 -19.37 -2.10 1.76
CA PHE A 144 -19.57 -3.19 0.82
C PHE A 144 -19.33 -2.79 -0.64
N GLU A 145 -19.64 -1.55 -1.03
CA GLU A 145 -19.63 -1.09 -2.42
C GLU A 145 -18.30 -0.44 -2.86
N SER A 146 -17.56 0.17 -1.93
CA SER A 146 -16.42 1.05 -2.26
C SER A 146 -15.13 0.32 -2.62
N GLY A 147 -15.02 -0.98 -2.38
CA GLY A 147 -13.75 -1.72 -2.49
C GLY A 147 -12.70 -1.36 -1.42
N GLY A 148 -13.04 -0.46 -0.49
CA GLY A 148 -12.22 -0.04 0.64
C GLY A 148 -12.32 -0.97 1.86
N GLY A 149 -11.81 -0.51 3.00
CA GLY A 149 -11.89 -1.28 4.24
C GLY A 149 -11.29 -0.60 5.48
N PHE A 150 -11.58 -1.15 6.65
CA PHE A 150 -11.04 -0.68 7.93
C PHE A 150 -9.63 -1.24 8.18
N THR A 151 -8.69 -0.37 8.54
CA THR A 151 -7.28 -0.69 8.83
C THR A 151 -6.83 -0.01 10.12
N ASP A 152 -5.61 -0.29 10.56
CA ASP A 152 -4.99 0.41 11.71
C ASP A 152 -4.76 1.91 11.43
N TYR A 153 -4.89 2.35 10.18
CA TYR A 153 -4.76 3.73 9.74
C TYR A 153 -6.10 4.47 9.63
N GLY A 154 -7.23 3.80 9.88
CA GLY A 154 -8.59 4.29 9.61
C GLY A 154 -9.23 3.56 8.43
N TYR A 155 -10.27 4.16 7.85
CA TYR A 155 -10.95 3.58 6.69
C TYR A 155 -10.25 4.00 5.40
N VAL A 156 -9.69 3.04 4.66
CA VAL A 156 -9.10 3.31 3.34
C VAL A 156 -10.17 3.16 2.27
N GLU A 157 -10.31 4.16 1.42
CA GLU A 157 -11.09 4.10 0.20
C GLU A 157 -10.18 3.74 -0.97
N ILE A 158 -10.62 2.77 -1.78
CA ILE A 158 -9.89 2.32 -2.96
C ILE A 158 -10.82 2.51 -4.14
N ARG A 159 -10.65 3.61 -4.89
CA ARG A 159 -11.47 3.87 -6.07
C ARG A 159 -10.71 3.37 -7.30
N GLY A 160 -11.31 2.39 -7.99
CA GLY A 160 -10.79 1.83 -9.25
C GLY A 160 -11.31 2.53 -10.49
#